data_AF-A0A533BBT1-F1
#
_entry.id   AF-A0A533BBT1-F1
#
_cell.length_a   1.000
_cell.length_b   1.000
_cell.length_c   1.000
_cell.angle_alpha   90.00
_cell.angle_beta   90.00
_cell.angle_gamma   90.00
#
_symmetry.space_group_name_H-M   'P 1'
#
loop_
_entity.id
_entity.type
_entity.pdbx_description
1 polymer ?
#
loop_
_entity_poly.entity_id
_entity_poly.type
_entity_poly.pdbx_seq_one_letter_code
_entity_poly.pdbx_strand_id
1 'polypeptide(L)' 'MNLTIAGGEIESHVHFPIGARLCLQVQPSGARPPIVIALAVVRWKRGDRFGLEFVRFDGNTKQQLEDMLNQRDGSPAE' A
#
# COMPACT_ATOMS: atom_id res chain seq x y z
N MET A 1 -0.87 -0.21 10.09
CA MET A 1 -1.19 -0.19 8.64
C MET A 1 -1.21 -1.63 8.13
N ASN A 2 -2.38 -2.16 7.76
CA ASN A 2 -2.47 -3.50 7.17
C ASN A 2 -2.18 -3.40 5.67
N LEU A 3 -1.00 -3.81 5.25
CA LEU A 3 -0.57 -3.79 3.85
C LEU A 3 -0.34 -5.22 3.39
N THR A 4 -0.83 -5.56 2.20
CA THR A 4 -0.69 -6.87 1.55
C THR A 4 -0.35 -6.66 0.08
N ILE A 5 -0.05 -7.74 -0.64
CA ILE A 5 0.24 -7.64 -2.08
C ILE A 5 -1.00 -7.28 -2.91
N ALA A 6 -2.20 -7.64 -2.44
CA ALA A 6 -3.46 -7.36 -3.15
C ALA A 6 -4.04 -5.99 -2.84
N GLY A 7 -3.59 -5.35 -1.76
CA GLY A 7 -4.19 -4.11 -1.27
C GLY A 7 -3.61 -3.66 0.05
N GLY A 8 -4.05 -2.50 0.49
CA GLY A 8 -3.60 -1.91 1.74
C GLY A 8 -4.67 -1.04 2.36
N GLU A 9 -4.65 -1.00 3.67
CA GLU A 9 -5.40 -0.02 4.43
C GLU A 9 -4.51 1.20 4.67
N ILE A 10 -5.00 2.39 4.30
CA ILE A 10 -4.36 3.67 4.63
C ILE A 10 -5.23 4.45 5.59
N GLU A 11 -4.61 5.32 6.38
CA GLU A 11 -5.30 6.38 7.10
C GLU A 11 -5.03 7.69 6.38
N SER A 12 -6.07 8.50 6.19
CA SER A 12 -5.95 9.82 5.57
C SER A 12 -7.03 10.76 6.08
N HIS A 13 -6.63 11.99 6.39
CA HIS A 13 -7.57 13.08 6.67
C HIS A 13 -8.30 13.57 5.41
N VAL A 14 -7.85 13.15 4.22
CA VAL A 14 -8.49 13.47 2.95
C VAL A 14 -9.56 12.42 2.65
N HIS A 15 -10.76 12.89 2.35
CA HIS A 15 -11.87 12.00 2.01
C HIS A 15 -11.86 11.58 0.55
N PHE A 16 -11.69 10.28 0.32
CA PHE A 16 -11.85 9.66 -1.00
C PHE A 16 -13.20 8.94 -1.13
N PRO A 17 -13.91 9.07 -2.26
CA PRO A 17 -15.11 8.28 -2.51
C PRO A 17 -14.76 6.80 -2.79
N ILE A 18 -15.69 5.89 -2.49
CA ILE A 18 -15.56 4.48 -2.90
C ILE A 18 -15.51 4.40 -4.42
N GLY A 19 -14.60 3.60 -4.96
CA GLY A 19 -14.31 3.51 -6.39
C GLY A 19 -13.33 4.56 -6.90
N ALA A 20 -12.87 5.50 -6.04
CA ALA A 20 -11.83 6.44 -6.41
C ALA A 20 -10.54 5.70 -6.80
N ARG A 21 -9.90 6.21 -7.85
CA ARG A 21 -8.62 5.71 -8.37
C ARG A 21 -7.50 6.60 -7.82
N LEU A 22 -6.56 5.99 -7.12
CA LEU A 22 -5.46 6.66 -6.46
C LEU A 22 -4.14 6.07 -6.95
N CYS A 23 -3.14 6.94 -7.11
CA CYS A 23 -1.75 6.52 -7.22
C CYS A 23 -1.16 6.56 -5.80
N LEU A 24 -0.51 5.47 -5.37
CA LEU A 24 0.11 5.42 -4.05
C LEU A 24 1.62 5.29 -4.21
N GLN A 25 2.33 5.93 -3.30
CA GLN A 25 3.76 5.74 -3.17
C GLN A 25 4.04 5.22 -1.75
N VAL A 26 4.49 3.97 -1.66
CA VAL A 26 4.89 3.37 -0.40
C VAL A 26 6.38 3.63 -0.22
N GLN A 27 6.74 4.32 0.87
CA GLN A 27 8.13 4.61 1.19
C GLN A 27 8.64 3.57 2.20
N PRO A 28 9.45 2.58 1.77
CA PRO A 28 10.08 1.65 2.69
C PRO A 28 11.04 2.40 3.62
N SER A 29 11.18 1.92 4.86
CA SER A 29 12.17 2.43 5.81
C SER A 29 13.59 2.15 5.30
N GLY A 30 14.46 3.17 5.31
CA GLY A 30 15.86 3.06 4.87
C GLY A 30 16.13 3.60 3.46
N ALA A 31 17.26 3.22 2.86
CA ALA A 31 17.73 3.75 1.57
C ALA A 31 17.14 3.04 0.33
N ARG A 32 15.93 2.48 0.44
CA ARG A 32 15.28 1.79 -0.69
C ARG A 32 14.48 2.77 -1.55
N PRO A 33 14.38 2.52 -2.86
CA PRO A 33 13.55 3.34 -3.73
C PRO A 33 12.07 3.23 -3.32
N PRO A 34 11.28 4.29 -3.53
CA PRO A 34 9.86 4.26 -3.27
C PRO A 34 9.15 3.28 -4.20
N ILE A 35 8.19 2.56 -3.63
CA ILE A 35 7.34 1.58 -4.33
C ILE A 35 6.11 2.32 -4.85
N VAL A 36 6.02 2.49 -6.17
CA VAL A 36 4.91 3.18 -6.85
C VAL A 36 3.81 2.20 -7.26
N ILE A 37 2.63 2.36 -6.67
CA ILE A 37 1.40 1.66 -7.07
C ILE A 37 0.67 2.56 -8.05
N ALA A 38 0.79 2.23 -9.34
CA ALA A 38 0.25 3.01 -10.45
C ALA A 38 -1.28 3.15 -10.39
N LEU A 39 -1.99 2.15 -9.86
CA LEU A 39 -3.43 2.23 -9.69
C LEU A 39 -3.89 1.43 -8.47
N ALA A 40 -4.48 2.13 -7.51
CA ALA A 40 -5.23 1.57 -6.42
C ALA A 40 -6.68 2.08 -6.45
N VAL A 41 -7.63 1.25 -6.02
CA VAL A 41 -9.04 1.60 -5.97
C VAL A 41 -9.55 1.54 -4.54
N VAL A 42 -10.24 2.58 -4.09
CA VAL A 42 -10.89 2.58 -2.78
C VAL A 42 -12.06 1.59 -2.79
N ARG A 43 -11.96 0.49 -2.03
CA ARG A 43 -13.02 -0.52 -1.92
C ARG A 43 -13.97 -0.23 -0.77
N TRP A 44 -13.43 0.23 0.35
CA TRP A 44 -14.22 0.59 1.53
C TRP A 44 -13.59 1.77 2.28
N LYS A 45 -14.40 2.47 3.07
CA LYS A 45 -14.01 3.58 3.93
C LYS A 45 -14.68 3.40 5.29
N ARG A 46 -13.94 3.65 6.37
CA ARG A 46 -14.46 3.67 7.74
C ARG A 46 -13.78 4.80 8.52
N GLY A 47 -14.48 5.92 8.69
CA GLY A 47 -13.88 7.14 9.25
C GLY A 47 -12.72 7.62 8.36
N ASP A 48 -11.55 7.82 8.95
CA ASP A 48 -10.32 8.23 8.25
C ASP A 48 -9.53 7.04 7.66
N ARG A 49 -10.04 5.81 7.77
CA ARG A 49 -9.39 4.61 7.22
C ARG A 49 -10.02 4.19 5.90
N PHE A 50 -9.18 3.85 4.94
CA PHE A 50 -9.57 3.47 3.58
C PHE A 50 -8.92 2.15 3.21
N GLY A 51 -9.73 1.19 2.81
CA GLY A 51 -9.27 -0.05 2.20
C GLY A 51 -9.08 0.15 0.71
N LEU A 52 -7.85 -0.04 0.26
CA LEU A 52 -7.45 0.10 -1.14
C LEU A 52 -7.12 -1.27 -1.72
N GLU A 53 -7.56 -1.50 -2.95
CA GLU A 53 -7.20 -2.68 -3.75
C GLU A 53 -6.22 -2.26 -4.83
N PHE A 54 -5.09 -2.95 -4.92
CA PHE A 54 -4.05 -2.64 -5.87
C PHE A 54 -4.38 -3.30 -7.21
N VAL A 55 -4.65 -2.46 -8.21
CA VAL A 55 -5.10 -2.89 -9.53
C VAL A 55 -3.94 -2.93 -10.52
N ARG A 56 -3.00 -1.98 -10.43
CA ARG A 56 -1.77 -1.99 -11.23
C ARG A 56 -0.57 -1.54 -10.43
N PHE A 57 0.54 -2.23 -10.68
CA PHE A 57 1.88 -1.87 -10.26
C PHE A 57 2.67 -1.39 -11.46
N ASP A 58 3.62 -0.49 -11.23
CA ASP A 58 4.56 -0.09 -12.26
C ASP A 58 5.74 -1.07 -12.29
N GLY A 59 6.13 -1.54 -13.47
CA GLY A 59 7.31 -2.40 -13.68
C GLY A 59 7.52 -3.49 -12.61
N ASN A 60 8.69 -3.47 -11.96
CA ASN A 60 9.12 -4.46 -10.97
C ASN A 60 8.66 -4.15 -9.54
N THR A 61 7.78 -3.16 -9.37
CA THR A 61 7.36 -2.67 -8.05
C THR A 61 6.52 -3.68 -7.27
N LYS A 62 5.81 -4.58 -7.96
CA LYS A 62 5.09 -5.68 -7.30
C LYS A 62 6.05 -6.55 -6.48
N GLN A 63 7.18 -6.95 -7.08
CA GLN A 63 8.18 -7.78 -6.41
C GLN A 63 8.84 -7.06 -5.24
N GLN A 64 9.08 -5.74 -5.37
CA GLN A 64 9.60 -4.93 -4.25
C GLN A 64 8.60 -4.84 -3.09
N LEU A 65 7.30 -4.76 -3.38
CA LEU A 65 6.27 -4.78 -2.36
C LEU A 65 6.22 -6.15 -1.66
N GLU A 66 6.28 -7.26 -2.41
CA GLU A 66 6.35 -8.62 -1.84
C GLU A 66 7.57 -8.79 -0.93
N ASP A 67 8.75 -8.38 -1.40
CA ASP A 67 9.99 -8.40 -0.62
C ASP A 67 9.87 -7.59 0.67
N MET A 68 9.31 -6.38 0.59
CA MET A 68 9.09 -5.53 1.77
C MET A 68 8.09 -6.14 2.76
N LEU A 69 7.02 -6.79 2.26
CA LEU A 69 6.03 -7.46 3.11
C LEU A 69 6.63 -8.66 3.83
N ASN A 70 7.42 -9.48 3.14
CA ASN A 70 8.15 -10.60 3.75
C ASN A 70 9.12 -10.15 4.84
N GLN A 71 9.75 -8.97 4.67
CA GLN A 71 10.69 -8.45 5.67
C GLN A 71 10.02 -7.84 6.90
N ARG A 72 8.78 -7.36 6.79
CA ARG A 72 8.02 -6.89 7.96
C ARG A 72 7.62 -8.04 8.90
N ASP A 73 7.39 -9.23 8.36
CA ASP A 73 7.16 -10.45 9.14
C ASP A 73 8.45 -10.91 9.87
N GLY A 74 9.60 -10.48 9.36
CA GLY A 74 10.93 -10.69 9.94
C GLY A 74 11.29 -9.73 11.06
N SER A 75 10.38 -9.45 12.00
CA SER A 75 10.74 -8.85 13.29
C SER A 75 10.92 -9.95 14.35
N PRO A 76 12.12 -10.56 14.51
CA PRO A 76 12.47 -11.22 15.76
C PRO A 76 13.17 -10.24 16.72
N ALA A 77 13.11 -10.60 18.00
CA ALA A 77 13.83 -10.06 19.16
C ALA A 77 13.06 -8.96 19.93
N GLU A 78 12.81 -9.09 21.25
CA GLU A 78 13.53 -9.85 22.30
C GLU A 78 12.58 -10.47 23.33
#